data_AF-A0A2E4MTR8-F1
#
_entry.id   AF-A0A2E4MTR8-F1
#
_cell.length_a   1.000
_cell.length_b   1.000
_cell.length_c   1.000
_cell.angle_alpha   90.00
_cell.angle_beta   90.00
_cell.angle_gamma   90.00
#
_symmetry.space_group_name_H-M   'P 1'
#
loop_
_entity.id
_entity.type
_entity.pdbx_description
1 polymer ?
#
loop_
_entity_poly.entity_id
_entity_poly.type
_entity_poly.pdbx_seq_one_letter_code
_entity_poly.pdbx_strand_id
1 'polypeptide(L)'
;MNRLDTAQMAIPQVNTRVAETMVWATYVCVGLACVMSALIGVRNAHNPTDQFFASVALLPLWLLLLDAWAVIVAFTRRLAQTPLRVPLKTPVILSAVHLLSGLGAMRLVKFETIYTLVEVSDRLAHYQVRWTIAVAVIGLSLVALLLSVFEVRLVRLVLLSEITSAGLKQVEPVSQPGVVEDLELGMEHVYEAQVLLNNLGYEVSPISGELNASTVESLKQFQMIVDLEATGKLTAKSMIELRNRWREQEEESSPMMAVSGHAVKRTSSRIAGFFKRS
;
A
#
# COMPACT_ATOMS: atom_id res chain seq x y z
N MET A 1 -40.34 35.05 -5.78
CA MET A 1 -39.74 34.11 -4.83
C MET A 1 -39.31 32.88 -5.61
N ASN A 2 -38.07 32.86 -6.10
CA ASN A 2 -37.52 31.71 -6.82
C ASN A 2 -36.85 30.78 -5.80
N ARG A 3 -37.41 29.58 -5.67
CA ARG A 3 -36.72 28.38 -5.18
C ARG A 3 -35.46 28.22 -6.02
N LEU A 4 -34.30 28.48 -5.44
CA LEU A 4 -33.07 27.90 -5.96
C LEU A 4 -33.14 26.43 -5.58
N ASP A 5 -33.68 25.63 -6.50
CA ASP A 5 -33.39 24.21 -6.57
C ASP A 5 -31.87 24.09 -6.68
N THR A 6 -31.23 23.96 -5.53
CA THR A 6 -29.91 23.36 -5.40
C THR A 6 -30.11 21.90 -5.79
N ALA A 7 -30.18 21.69 -7.11
CA ALA A 7 -30.00 20.39 -7.71
C ALA A 7 -28.82 19.77 -7.00
N GLN A 8 -29.11 18.68 -6.30
CA GLN A 8 -28.16 17.79 -5.67
C GLN A 8 -27.07 17.52 -6.71
N MET A 9 -25.98 18.29 -6.66
CA MET A 9 -24.75 17.90 -7.35
C MET A 9 -24.33 16.66 -6.60
N ALA A 10 -24.74 15.51 -7.13
CA ALA A 10 -24.25 14.23 -6.71
C ALA A 10 -22.73 14.32 -6.81
N ILE A 11 -22.09 14.51 -5.66
CA ILE A 11 -20.64 14.37 -5.55
C ILE A 11 -20.38 12.99 -6.14
N PRO A 12 -19.60 12.88 -7.23
CA PRO A 12 -19.40 11.60 -7.89
C PRO A 12 -18.92 10.65 -6.82
N GLN A 13 -19.72 9.60 -6.56
CA GLN A 13 -19.35 8.58 -5.60
C GLN A 13 -17.98 8.08 -6.04
N VAL A 14 -16.93 8.45 -5.29
CA VAL A 14 -15.59 7.91 -5.50
C VAL A 14 -15.80 6.41 -5.46
N ASN A 15 -15.49 5.76 -6.58
CA ASN A 15 -16.01 4.45 -6.93
C ASN A 15 -15.37 3.41 -6.00
N THR A 16 -15.88 3.28 -4.78
CA THR A 16 -15.39 2.36 -3.73
C THR A 16 -15.28 0.94 -4.26
N ARG A 17 -16.19 0.59 -5.19
CA ARG A 17 -16.18 -0.65 -5.97
C ARG A 17 -14.86 -0.88 -6.70
N VAL A 18 -14.22 0.16 -7.26
CA VAL A 18 -12.93 0.01 -7.97
C VAL A 18 -11.79 -0.27 -7.00
N ALA A 19 -11.77 0.39 -5.84
CA ALA A 19 -10.76 0.10 -4.82
C ALA A 19 -10.96 -1.32 -4.24
N GLU A 20 -12.21 -1.72 -3.99
CA GLU A 20 -12.54 -3.07 -3.53
C GLU A 20 -12.17 -4.15 -4.55
N THR A 21 -12.48 -3.95 -5.83
CA THR A 21 -12.08 -4.90 -6.89
C THR A 21 -10.55 -4.98 -7.03
N MET A 22 -9.82 -3.88 -6.84
CA MET A 22 -8.36 -3.88 -6.84
C MET A 22 -7.77 -4.63 -5.63
N VAL A 23 -8.42 -4.57 -4.45
CA VAL A 23 -8.03 -5.37 -3.28
C VAL A 23 -8.20 -6.85 -3.58
N TRP A 24 -9.35 -7.25 -4.13
CA TRP A 24 -9.58 -8.64 -4.55
C TRP A 24 -8.58 -9.10 -5.61
N ALA A 25 -8.33 -8.29 -6.63
CA ALA A 25 -7.36 -8.57 -7.68
C ALA A 25 -5.95 -8.80 -7.10
N THR A 26 -5.56 -8.07 -6.05
CA THR A 26 -4.27 -8.26 -5.36
C THR A 26 -4.15 -9.69 -4.80
N TYR A 27 -5.19 -10.19 -4.12
CA TYR A 27 -5.19 -11.57 -3.62
C TYR A 27 -5.24 -12.62 -4.73
N VAL A 28 -5.98 -12.34 -5.80
CA VAL A 28 -6.03 -13.22 -6.98
C VAL A 28 -4.65 -13.34 -7.63
N CYS A 29 -3.89 -12.25 -7.75
CA CYS A 29 -2.51 -12.29 -8.28
C CYS A 29 -1.60 -13.20 -7.45
N VAL A 30 -1.66 -13.11 -6.11
CA VAL A 30 -0.87 -14.00 -5.23
C VAL A 30 -1.31 -15.45 -5.34
N GLY A 31 -2.62 -15.71 -5.31
CA GLY A 31 -3.17 -17.05 -5.47
C GLY A 31 -2.75 -17.68 -6.80
N LEU A 32 -2.85 -16.92 -7.88
CA LEU A 32 -2.42 -17.35 -9.21
C LEU A 32 -0.91 -17.64 -9.25
N ALA A 33 -0.09 -16.79 -8.64
CA ALA A 33 1.36 -17.02 -8.56
C ALA A 33 1.69 -18.35 -7.87
N CYS A 34 1.08 -18.63 -6.72
CA CYS A 34 1.28 -19.89 -5.98
C CYS A 34 0.80 -21.11 -6.78
N VAL A 35 -0.39 -21.03 -7.39
CA VAL A 35 -0.97 -22.12 -8.18
C VAL A 35 -0.11 -22.42 -9.41
N MET A 36 0.33 -21.39 -10.14
CA MET A 36 1.14 -21.57 -11.34
C MET A 36 2.53 -22.13 -11.03
N SER A 37 3.16 -21.66 -9.93
CA SER A 37 4.40 -22.24 -9.41
C SER A 37 4.24 -23.73 -9.08
N ALA A 38 3.17 -24.11 -8.39
CA ALA A 38 2.87 -25.51 -8.06
C ALA A 38 2.65 -26.35 -9.32
N LEU A 39 1.73 -25.94 -10.20
CA LEU A 39 1.36 -26.67 -11.42
C LEU A 39 2.56 -26.89 -12.36
N ILE A 40 3.37 -25.86 -12.58
CA ILE A 40 4.54 -25.96 -13.47
C ILE A 40 5.64 -26.78 -12.82
N GLY A 41 5.88 -26.63 -11.52
CA GLY A 41 6.86 -27.45 -10.82
C GLY A 41 6.51 -28.95 -10.86
N VAL A 42 5.24 -29.29 -10.62
CA VAL A 42 4.73 -30.67 -10.74
C VAL A 42 4.88 -31.20 -12.17
N ARG A 43 4.58 -30.38 -13.18
CA ARG A 43 4.68 -30.78 -14.60
C ARG A 43 6.13 -30.99 -15.06
N ASN A 44 7.09 -30.24 -14.53
CA ASN A 44 8.46 -30.23 -15.02
C ASN A 44 9.35 -31.33 -14.43
N ALA A 45 8.86 -32.09 -13.46
CA ALA A 45 9.65 -33.07 -12.71
C ALA A 45 8.95 -34.42 -12.59
N HIS A 46 9.74 -35.50 -12.62
CA HIS A 46 9.21 -36.87 -12.68
C HIS A 46 8.93 -37.47 -11.30
N ASN A 47 9.69 -37.09 -10.28
CA ASN A 47 9.53 -37.61 -8.91
C ASN A 47 9.04 -36.51 -7.94
N PRO A 48 8.38 -36.88 -6.84
CA PRO A 48 7.79 -35.90 -5.91
C PRO A 48 8.79 -34.92 -5.30
N THR A 49 10.03 -35.37 -5.05
CA THR A 49 11.10 -34.54 -4.48
C THR A 49 11.48 -33.41 -5.45
N ASP A 50 11.71 -33.74 -6.72
CA ASP A 50 12.02 -32.76 -7.76
C ASP A 50 10.83 -31.84 -8.04
N GLN A 51 9.60 -32.38 -8.02
CA GLN A 51 8.39 -31.57 -8.17
C GLN A 51 8.29 -30.51 -7.08
N PHE A 52 8.53 -30.89 -5.82
CA PHE A 52 8.56 -29.96 -4.69
C PHE A 52 9.61 -28.86 -4.90
N PHE A 53 10.87 -29.22 -5.17
CA PHE A 53 11.93 -28.23 -5.34
C PHE A 53 11.73 -27.35 -6.57
N ALA A 54 11.21 -27.90 -7.67
CA ALA A 54 10.87 -27.13 -8.86
C ALA A 54 9.75 -26.13 -8.56
N SER A 55 8.69 -26.52 -7.85
CA SER A 55 7.62 -25.60 -7.45
C SER A 55 8.18 -24.48 -6.56
N VAL A 56 8.92 -24.83 -5.50
CA VAL A 56 9.51 -23.85 -4.59
C VAL A 56 10.44 -22.89 -5.32
N ALA A 57 11.30 -23.37 -6.22
CA ALA A 57 12.23 -22.52 -6.96
C ALA A 57 11.57 -21.62 -8.00
N LEU A 58 10.41 -22.01 -8.54
CA LEU A 58 9.63 -21.20 -9.47
C LEU A 58 8.82 -20.10 -8.79
N LEU A 59 8.52 -20.25 -7.48
CA LEU A 59 7.65 -19.32 -6.76
C LEU A 59 8.10 -17.85 -6.89
N PRO A 60 9.37 -17.46 -6.69
CA PRO A 60 9.79 -16.06 -6.83
C PRO A 60 9.52 -15.47 -8.22
N LEU A 61 9.66 -16.27 -9.29
CA LEU A 61 9.38 -15.79 -10.64
C LEU A 61 7.89 -15.54 -10.86
N TRP A 62 7.03 -16.37 -10.26
CA TRP A 62 5.58 -16.17 -10.32
C TRP A 62 5.11 -14.99 -9.47
N LEU A 63 5.84 -14.64 -8.41
CA LEU A 63 5.58 -13.45 -7.60
C LEU A 63 5.83 -12.13 -8.37
N LEU A 64 6.56 -12.15 -9.50
CA LEU A 64 6.68 -11.00 -10.40
C LEU A 64 5.33 -10.50 -10.95
N LEU A 65 4.31 -11.36 -11.00
CA LEU A 65 2.96 -10.96 -11.34
C LEU A 65 2.38 -9.98 -10.31
N LEU A 66 2.66 -10.19 -9.03
CA LEU A 66 2.26 -9.29 -7.95
C LEU A 66 2.99 -7.96 -8.06
N ASP A 67 4.30 -7.98 -8.31
CA ASP A 67 5.06 -6.73 -8.45
C ASP A 67 4.55 -5.90 -9.63
N ALA A 68 4.28 -6.55 -10.78
CA ALA A 68 3.69 -5.91 -11.95
C ALA A 68 2.30 -5.33 -11.63
N TRP A 69 1.48 -6.06 -10.89
CA TRP A 69 0.20 -5.56 -10.40
C TRP A 69 0.36 -4.34 -9.49
N ALA A 70 1.28 -4.37 -8.54
CA ALA A 70 1.55 -3.24 -7.64
C ALA A 70 2.03 -1.99 -8.39
N VAL A 71 2.83 -2.15 -9.45
CA VAL A 71 3.18 -1.05 -10.38
C VAL A 71 1.94 -0.48 -11.06
N ILE A 72 1.03 -1.32 -11.53
CA ILE A 72 -0.24 -0.87 -12.14
C ILE A 72 -1.07 -0.09 -11.12
N VAL A 73 -1.19 -0.58 -9.88
CA VAL A 73 -1.88 0.15 -8.80
C VAL A 73 -1.21 1.50 -8.55
N ALA A 74 0.12 1.54 -8.41
CA ALA A 74 0.87 2.78 -8.18
C ALA A 74 0.66 3.80 -9.31
N PHE A 75 0.61 3.34 -10.56
CA PHE A 75 0.41 4.20 -11.73
C PHE A 75 -1.04 4.71 -11.83
N THR A 76 -2.01 3.81 -11.76
CA THR A 76 -3.44 4.14 -11.88
C THR A 76 -3.92 5.04 -10.75
N ARG A 77 -3.29 4.96 -9.58
CA ARG A 77 -3.64 5.75 -8.38
C ARG A 77 -2.72 6.93 -8.12
N ARG A 78 -1.80 7.27 -9.04
CA ARG A 78 -0.91 8.42 -8.87
C ARG A 78 -1.66 9.76 -8.75
N LEU A 79 -2.87 9.85 -9.31
CA LEU A 79 -3.72 11.04 -9.28
C LEU A 79 -4.85 10.95 -8.24
N ALA A 80 -4.89 9.89 -7.42
CA ALA A 80 -5.88 9.79 -6.35
C ALA A 80 -5.62 10.85 -5.27
N GLN A 81 -6.69 11.49 -4.80
CA GLN A 81 -6.62 12.47 -3.70
C GLN A 81 -6.56 11.77 -2.34
N THR A 82 -5.56 10.91 -2.14
CA THR A 82 -5.31 10.22 -0.88
C THR A 82 -3.90 10.46 -0.36
N PRO A 83 -3.73 10.52 0.97
CA PRO A 83 -2.43 10.76 1.60
C PRO A 83 -1.48 9.56 1.45
N LEU A 84 -2.04 8.36 1.32
CA LEU A 84 -1.27 7.14 1.09
C LEU A 84 -1.08 6.88 -0.41
N ARG A 85 0.18 6.67 -0.79
CA ARG A 85 0.57 6.30 -2.16
C ARG A 85 1.52 5.11 -2.10
N VAL A 86 1.36 4.17 -3.03
CA VAL A 86 2.38 3.14 -3.25
C VAL A 86 3.59 3.82 -3.91
N PRO A 87 4.76 3.89 -3.26
CA PRO A 87 5.93 4.48 -3.90
C PRO A 87 6.39 3.56 -5.04
N LEU A 88 6.42 4.07 -6.27
CA LEU A 88 6.75 3.29 -7.48
C LEU A 88 8.10 2.54 -7.37
N LYS A 89 9.02 3.05 -6.55
CA LYS A 89 10.33 2.43 -6.31
C LYS A 89 10.23 1.08 -5.62
N THR A 90 9.28 0.90 -4.69
CA THR A 90 9.15 -0.34 -3.90
C THR A 90 8.88 -1.56 -4.77
N PRO A 91 7.81 -1.63 -5.60
CA PRO A 91 7.55 -2.81 -6.42
C PRO A 91 8.64 -3.06 -7.47
N VAL A 92 9.34 -2.01 -7.93
CA VAL A 92 10.49 -2.15 -8.85
C VAL A 92 11.69 -2.82 -8.16
N ILE A 93 11.99 -2.43 -6.93
CA ILE A 93 13.05 -3.06 -6.13
C ILE A 93 12.69 -4.52 -5.82
N LEU A 94 11.44 -4.77 -5.40
CA LEU A 94 10.97 -6.12 -5.10
C LEU A 94 10.99 -7.02 -6.34
N SER A 95 10.59 -6.51 -7.51
CA SER A 95 10.72 -7.20 -8.80
C SER A 95 12.15 -7.68 -9.06
N ALA A 96 13.15 -6.82 -8.82
CA ALA A 96 14.55 -7.18 -9.02
C ALA A 96 14.98 -8.29 -8.04
N VAL A 97 14.55 -8.20 -6.77
CA VAL A 97 14.85 -9.22 -5.75
C VAL A 97 14.19 -10.56 -6.10
N HIS A 98 12.92 -10.57 -6.49
CA HIS A 98 12.20 -11.78 -6.91
C HIS A 98 12.83 -12.41 -8.15
N LEU A 99 13.21 -11.60 -9.14
CA LEU A 99 13.88 -12.09 -10.35
C LEU A 99 15.22 -12.75 -10.00
N LEU A 100 16.07 -12.09 -9.22
CA LEU A 100 17.38 -12.63 -8.81
C LEU A 100 17.21 -13.89 -7.95
N SER A 101 16.28 -13.87 -6.99
CA SER A 101 15.97 -15.02 -6.13
C SER A 101 15.50 -16.22 -6.96
N GLY A 102 14.57 -15.99 -7.90
CA GLY A 102 14.03 -17.04 -8.78
C GLY A 102 15.08 -17.62 -9.72
N LEU A 103 15.89 -16.78 -10.38
CA LEU A 103 16.98 -17.25 -11.22
C LEU A 103 18.03 -18.03 -10.41
N GLY A 104 18.34 -17.57 -9.19
CA GLY A 104 19.22 -18.27 -8.25
C GLY A 104 18.68 -19.64 -7.86
N ALA A 105 17.42 -19.71 -7.43
CA ALA A 105 16.76 -20.96 -7.04
C ALA A 105 16.67 -21.95 -8.21
N MET A 106 16.32 -21.49 -9.42
CA MET A 106 16.29 -22.31 -10.62
C MET A 106 17.67 -22.88 -10.98
N ARG A 107 18.75 -22.13 -10.73
CA ARG A 107 20.12 -22.64 -10.92
C ARG A 107 20.47 -23.72 -9.88
N LEU A 108 20.01 -23.55 -8.65
CA LEU A 108 20.29 -24.48 -7.54
C LEU A 108 19.55 -25.81 -7.66
N VAL A 109 18.34 -25.83 -8.24
CA VAL A 109 17.53 -27.05 -8.42
C VAL A 109 17.97 -27.90 -9.62
N LYS A 110 18.94 -27.45 -10.42
CA LYS A 110 19.52 -28.31 -11.47
C LYS A 110 20.03 -29.62 -10.87
N PHE A 111 19.81 -30.73 -11.57
CA PHE A 111 20.10 -32.08 -11.09
C PHE A 111 21.54 -32.23 -10.59
N GLU A 112 22.52 -31.79 -11.38
CA GLU A 112 23.95 -31.78 -11.05
C GLU A 112 24.31 -30.95 -9.81
N THR A 113 23.47 -29.96 -9.48
CA THR A 113 23.67 -29.07 -8.35
C THR A 113 23.05 -29.66 -7.10
N ILE A 114 21.77 -30.05 -7.16
CA ILE A 114 20.99 -30.47 -5.98
C ILE A 114 21.27 -31.93 -5.57
N TYR A 115 21.68 -32.80 -6.50
CA TYR A 115 22.02 -34.18 -6.19
C TYR A 115 23.52 -34.40 -6.11
N THR A 116 23.92 -35.32 -5.25
CA THR A 116 25.26 -35.91 -5.25
C THR A 116 25.12 -37.42 -5.39
N LEU A 117 26.02 -38.03 -6.15
CA LEU A 117 26.06 -39.47 -6.30
C LEU A 117 26.81 -40.05 -5.09
N VAL A 118 26.14 -40.91 -4.32
CA VAL A 118 26.71 -41.58 -3.16
C VAL A 118 26.81 -43.08 -3.45
N GLU A 119 28.03 -43.59 -3.41
CA GLU A 119 28.31 -45.02 -3.54
C GLU A 119 27.88 -45.75 -2.25
N VAL A 120 27.13 -46.84 -2.42
CA VAL A 120 26.64 -47.70 -1.33
C VAL A 120 27.41 -49.01 -1.27
N SER A 121 27.78 -49.53 -2.44
CA SER A 121 28.65 -50.70 -2.58
C SER A 121 29.33 -50.67 -3.96
N ASP A 122 30.27 -51.60 -4.19
CA ASP A 122 31.07 -51.71 -5.42
C ASP A 122 30.27 -51.77 -6.74
N ARG A 123 28.94 -51.93 -6.68
CA ARG A 123 28.05 -51.96 -7.87
C ARG A 123 26.78 -51.12 -7.73
N LEU A 124 26.59 -50.42 -6.61
CA LEU A 124 25.36 -49.68 -6.33
C LEU A 124 25.70 -48.26 -5.87
N ALA A 125 25.18 -47.28 -6.60
CA ALA A 125 25.17 -45.88 -6.21
C ALA A 125 23.75 -45.35 -6.27
N HIS A 126 23.43 -44.38 -5.41
CA HIS A 126 22.15 -43.68 -5.46
C HIS A 126 22.38 -42.17 -5.38
N TYR A 127 21.44 -41.42 -5.93
CA TYR A 127 21.46 -39.97 -5.84
C TYR A 127 20.88 -39.54 -4.51
N GLN A 128 21.64 -38.76 -3.75
CA GLN A 128 21.22 -38.15 -2.50
C GLN A 128 21.06 -36.64 -2.69
N VAL A 129 19.99 -36.07 -2.12
CA VAL A 129 19.78 -34.62 -2.09
C VAL A 129 20.85 -33.97 -1.21
N ARG A 130 21.49 -32.92 -1.74
CA ARG A 130 22.38 -32.05 -0.99
C ARG A 130 21.54 -31.08 -0.17
N TRP A 131 21.26 -31.45 1.08
CA TRP A 131 20.36 -30.71 1.97
C TRP A 131 20.74 -29.24 2.16
N THR A 132 22.03 -28.88 2.11
CA THR A 132 22.47 -27.48 2.16
C THR A 132 21.92 -26.65 0.99
N ILE A 133 21.86 -27.24 -0.21
CA ILE A 133 21.30 -26.59 -1.40
C ILE A 133 19.78 -26.56 -1.34
N ALA A 134 19.16 -27.66 -0.89
CA ALA A 134 17.71 -27.71 -0.66
C ALA A 134 17.24 -26.61 0.31
N VAL A 135 17.94 -26.44 1.44
CA VAL A 135 17.65 -25.39 2.43
C VAL A 135 17.86 -24.00 1.82
N ALA A 136 18.90 -23.80 1.01
CA ALA A 136 19.12 -22.51 0.34
C ALA A 136 17.98 -22.16 -0.63
N VAL A 137 17.47 -23.13 -1.40
CA VAL A 137 16.31 -22.94 -2.29
C VAL A 137 15.07 -22.55 -1.50
N ILE A 138 14.77 -23.28 -0.42
CA ILE A 138 13.63 -22.98 0.45
C ILE A 138 13.77 -21.58 1.07
N GLY A 139 14.97 -21.23 1.55
CA GLY A 139 15.25 -19.93 2.15
C GLY A 139 15.04 -18.77 1.18
N LEU A 140 15.54 -18.88 -0.06
CA LEU A 140 15.36 -17.88 -1.11
C LEU A 140 13.88 -17.65 -1.43
N SER A 141 13.11 -18.73 -1.55
CA SER A 141 11.67 -18.66 -1.84
C SER A 141 10.85 -18.16 -0.66
N LEU A 142 11.25 -18.47 0.58
CA LEU A 142 10.60 -17.96 1.78
C LEU A 142 10.81 -16.45 1.92
N VAL A 143 12.04 -15.96 1.71
CA VAL A 143 12.33 -14.52 1.73
C VAL A 143 11.52 -13.79 0.65
N ALA A 144 11.47 -14.33 -0.57
CA ALA A 144 10.62 -13.76 -1.63
C ALA A 144 9.15 -13.71 -1.22
N LEU A 145 8.60 -14.79 -0.67
CA LEU A 145 7.22 -14.84 -0.20
C LEU A 145 6.93 -13.80 0.89
N LEU A 146 7.84 -13.63 1.86
CA LEU A 146 7.69 -12.63 2.92
C LEU A 146 7.68 -11.20 2.38
N LEU A 147 8.53 -10.91 1.38
CA LEU A 147 8.53 -9.62 0.70
C LEU A 147 7.23 -9.37 -0.08
N SER A 148 6.69 -10.39 -0.74
CA SER A 148 5.37 -10.30 -1.37
C SER A 148 4.24 -10.08 -0.34
N VAL A 149 4.30 -10.69 0.84
CA VAL A 149 3.31 -10.43 1.91
C VAL A 149 3.37 -8.96 2.34
N PHE A 150 4.57 -8.40 2.48
CA PHE A 150 4.74 -6.98 2.77
C PHE A 150 4.13 -6.09 1.65
N GLU A 151 4.36 -6.43 0.39
CA GLU A 151 3.80 -5.70 -0.75
C GLU A 151 2.27 -5.76 -0.80
N VAL A 152 1.67 -6.93 -0.59
CA VAL A 152 0.20 -7.10 -0.49
C VAL A 152 -0.36 -6.21 0.61
N ARG A 153 0.29 -6.19 1.78
CA ARG A 153 -0.14 -5.33 2.90
C ARG A 153 -0.09 -3.86 2.51
N LEU A 154 0.98 -3.41 1.87
CA LEU A 154 1.15 -2.02 1.44
C LEU A 154 0.07 -1.62 0.41
N VAL A 155 -0.12 -2.42 -0.64
CA VAL A 155 -1.15 -2.17 -1.67
C VAL A 155 -2.54 -2.13 -1.04
N ARG A 156 -2.85 -3.09 -0.15
CA ARG A 156 -4.14 -3.13 0.56
C ARG A 156 -4.36 -1.89 1.40
N LEU A 157 -3.37 -1.46 2.18
CA LEU A 157 -3.49 -0.28 3.04
C LEU A 157 -3.77 0.98 2.23
N VAL A 158 -3.09 1.15 1.09
CA VAL A 158 -3.34 2.27 0.18
C VAL A 158 -4.77 2.22 -0.35
N LEU A 159 -5.21 1.08 -0.90
CA LEU A 159 -6.56 0.96 -1.47
C LEU A 159 -7.67 1.13 -0.42
N LEU A 160 -7.45 0.63 0.79
CA LEU A 160 -8.44 0.70 1.87
C LEU A 160 -8.56 2.12 2.44
N SER A 161 -7.47 2.89 2.44
CA SER A 161 -7.53 4.32 2.76
C SER A 161 -8.38 5.12 1.79
N GLU A 162 -8.46 4.71 0.51
CA GLU A 162 -9.36 5.34 -0.45
C GLU A 162 -10.82 5.05 -0.14
N ILE A 163 -11.15 3.78 0.17
CA ILE A 163 -12.52 3.36 0.51
C ILE A 163 -13.02 4.13 1.73
N THR A 164 -12.18 4.20 2.76
CA THR A 164 -12.50 4.88 4.01
C THR A 164 -12.56 6.41 3.85
N SER A 165 -11.69 6.99 3.02
CA SER A 165 -11.76 8.42 2.64
C SER A 165 -13.05 8.76 1.92
N ALA A 166 -13.50 7.89 1.02
CA ALA A 166 -14.76 8.08 0.30
C ALA A 166 -15.98 7.99 1.21
N GLY A 167 -15.99 7.04 2.16
CA GLY A 167 -17.08 6.87 3.12
C GLY A 167 -17.27 8.08 4.05
N LEU A 168 -16.16 8.63 4.57
CA LEU A 168 -16.21 9.80 5.46
C LEU A 168 -16.66 11.09 4.77
N LYS A 169 -16.38 11.27 3.46
CA LYS A 169 -16.91 12.42 2.68
C LYS A 169 -18.45 12.41 2.57
N GLN A 170 -19.10 11.26 2.71
CA GLN A 170 -20.57 11.17 2.66
C GLN A 170 -21.24 11.39 4.02
N VAL A 171 -20.47 11.30 5.11
CA VAL A 171 -20.90 11.74 6.43
C VAL A 171 -20.66 13.24 6.51
N GLU A 172 -21.41 14.03 5.76
CA GLU A 172 -21.60 15.43 6.15
C GLU A 172 -22.13 15.42 7.60
N PRO A 173 -21.66 16.32 8.48
CA PRO A 173 -22.20 16.41 9.82
C PRO A 173 -23.67 16.82 9.68
N VAL A 174 -24.57 15.83 9.74
CA VAL A 174 -25.99 16.03 9.96
C VAL A 174 -26.06 16.89 11.21
N SER A 175 -26.33 18.17 11.00
CA SER A 175 -26.47 19.18 12.04
C SER A 175 -27.78 18.90 12.76
N GLN A 176 -27.85 17.80 13.51
CA GLN A 176 -28.84 17.58 14.53
C GLN A 176 -28.24 18.11 15.83
N PRO A 177 -28.83 19.17 16.43
CA PRO A 177 -28.36 19.69 17.69
C PRO A 177 -28.71 18.68 18.79
N GLY A 178 -27.72 17.88 19.19
CA GLY A 178 -27.86 16.92 20.29
C GLY A 178 -27.00 15.67 20.11
N VAL A 179 -25.74 15.75 20.55
CA VAL A 179 -24.82 14.62 20.82
C VAL A 179 -24.63 13.64 19.64
N VAL A 180 -23.83 14.04 18.66
CA VAL A 180 -23.15 13.05 17.79
C VAL A 180 -21.95 12.54 18.58
N GLU A 181 -22.10 11.35 19.17
CA GLU A 181 -20.98 10.61 19.76
C GLU A 181 -19.91 10.39 18.69
N ASP A 182 -18.68 10.82 18.97
CA ASP A 182 -17.59 10.75 18.01
C ASP A 182 -17.21 9.28 17.78
N LEU A 183 -17.41 8.79 16.55
CA LEU A 183 -17.20 7.39 16.23
C LEU A 183 -15.71 7.04 16.28
N GLU A 184 -15.34 6.10 17.15
CA GLU A 184 -14.02 5.48 17.12
C GLU A 184 -13.82 4.68 15.83
N LEU A 185 -12.75 4.96 15.10
CA LEU A 185 -12.40 4.28 13.85
C LEU A 185 -11.62 3.01 14.15
N GLY A 186 -11.83 2.00 13.32
CA GLY A 186 -11.12 0.73 13.43
C GLY A 186 -9.64 0.79 13.04
N MET A 187 -8.93 -0.30 13.30
CA MET A 187 -7.50 -0.47 13.05
C MET A 187 -7.09 -0.20 11.60
N GLU A 188 -8.03 -0.38 10.67
CA GLU A 188 -7.85 -0.15 9.26
C GLU A 188 -7.52 1.30 8.88
N HIS A 189 -7.80 2.26 9.77
CA HIS A 189 -7.48 3.68 9.61
C HIS A 189 -6.18 4.11 10.30
N VAL A 190 -5.63 3.28 11.18
CA VAL A 190 -4.50 3.66 12.03
C VAL A 190 -3.25 3.92 11.21
N TYR A 191 -3.00 3.11 10.17
CA TYR A 191 -1.84 3.31 9.29
C TYR A 191 -1.90 4.66 8.58
N GLU A 192 -3.08 5.06 8.11
CA GLU A 192 -3.27 6.37 7.47
C GLU A 192 -3.04 7.50 8.46
N ALA A 193 -3.59 7.39 9.68
CA ALA A 193 -3.39 8.37 10.74
C ALA A 193 -1.90 8.52 11.09
N GLN A 194 -1.17 7.41 11.20
CA GLN A 194 0.27 7.40 11.47
C GLN A 194 1.07 8.14 10.39
N VAL A 195 0.75 7.90 9.11
CA VAL A 195 1.42 8.59 8.00
C VAL A 195 1.06 10.07 7.97
N LEU A 196 -0.21 10.44 8.19
CA LEU A 196 -0.66 11.82 8.25
C LEU A 196 0.05 12.58 9.39
N LEU A 197 0.05 12.01 10.60
CA LEU A 197 0.76 12.57 11.75
C LEU A 197 2.25 12.77 11.46
N ASN A 198 2.93 11.77 10.90
CA ASN A 198 4.34 11.88 10.55
C ASN A 198 4.59 13.01 9.51
N ASN A 199 3.76 13.10 8.48
CA ASN A 199 3.84 14.16 7.45
C ASN A 199 3.58 15.57 8.03
N LEU A 200 2.70 15.67 9.03
CA LEU A 200 2.40 16.89 9.77
C LEU A 200 3.50 17.24 10.80
N GLY A 201 4.53 16.41 10.95
CA GLY A 201 5.68 16.66 11.83
C GLY A 201 5.60 16.02 13.23
N TYR A 202 4.62 15.17 13.49
CA TYR A 202 4.51 14.44 14.76
C TYR A 202 5.39 13.18 14.75
N GLU A 203 5.99 12.86 15.90
CA GLU A 203 6.86 11.68 16.04
C GLU A 203 6.05 10.38 16.18
N VAL A 204 5.84 9.73 15.04
CA VAL A 204 5.19 8.41 14.96
C VAL A 204 6.19 7.35 14.52
N SER A 205 6.52 6.41 15.40
CA SER A 205 7.37 5.26 15.08
C SER A 205 7.03 4.03 15.92
N PRO A 206 6.94 2.82 15.33
CA PRO A 206 6.94 2.52 13.89
C PRO A 206 5.57 2.75 13.24
N ILE A 207 5.56 3.12 11.95
CA ILE A 207 4.34 3.13 11.12
C ILE A 207 3.99 1.66 10.80
N SER A 208 2.98 1.15 11.48
CA SER A 208 2.65 -0.30 11.54
C SER A 208 1.19 -0.61 11.25
N GLY A 209 0.31 0.39 11.29
CA GLY A 209 -1.14 0.18 11.31
C GLY A 209 -1.67 -0.30 12.66
N GLU A 210 -0.82 -0.31 13.70
CA GLU A 210 -1.21 -0.61 15.07
C GLU A 210 -1.15 0.64 15.94
N LEU A 211 -2.12 0.78 16.83
CA LEU A 211 -2.25 1.95 17.70
C LEU A 211 -1.26 1.81 18.88
N ASN A 212 0.02 2.09 18.61
CA ASN A 212 1.09 2.00 19.59
C ASN A 212 1.20 3.28 20.46
N ALA A 213 2.00 3.22 21.53
CA ALA A 213 2.14 4.33 22.49
C ALA A 213 2.58 5.66 21.83
N SER A 214 3.51 5.62 20.87
CA SER A 214 3.96 6.79 20.11
C SER A 214 2.83 7.40 19.26
N THR A 215 2.00 6.55 18.65
CA THR A 215 0.82 6.97 17.87
C THR A 215 -0.24 7.60 18.77
N VAL A 216 -0.52 6.98 19.93
CA VAL A 216 -1.48 7.51 20.92
C VAL A 216 -1.05 8.90 21.40
N GLU A 217 0.23 9.06 21.73
CA GLU A 217 0.76 10.34 22.20
C GLU A 217 0.69 11.41 21.11
N SER A 218 1.10 11.08 19.89
CA SER A 218 0.97 11.98 18.74
C SER A 218 -0.49 12.36 18.46
N LEU A 219 -1.43 11.41 18.58
CA LEU A 219 -2.86 11.67 18.45
C LEU A 219 -3.36 12.63 19.52
N LYS A 220 -2.95 12.47 20.78
CA LYS A 220 -3.32 13.39 21.86
C LYS A 220 -2.83 14.80 21.57
N GLN A 221 -1.57 14.94 21.18
CA GLN A 221 -0.98 16.24 20.83
C GLN A 221 -1.73 16.89 19.67
N PHE A 222 -2.00 16.11 18.62
CA PHE A 222 -2.79 16.59 17.50
C PHE A 222 -4.19 17.05 17.93
N GLN A 223 -4.92 16.21 18.68
CA GLN A 223 -6.26 16.52 19.20
C GLN A 223 -6.28 17.81 20.01
N MET A 224 -5.28 18.02 20.89
CA MET A 224 -5.15 19.27 21.64
C MET A 224 -4.96 20.50 20.73
N ILE A 225 -4.21 20.36 19.63
CA ILE A 225 -3.94 21.46 18.71
C ILE A 225 -5.17 21.84 17.87
N VAL A 226 -6.06 20.88 17.61
CA VAL A 226 -7.30 21.10 16.84
C VAL A 226 -8.56 21.23 17.72
N ASP A 227 -8.38 21.53 19.02
CA ASP A 227 -9.46 21.70 20.00
C ASP A 227 -10.44 20.50 20.09
N LEU A 228 -9.92 19.29 19.87
CA LEU A 228 -10.64 18.03 20.12
C LEU A 228 -10.27 17.47 21.49
N GLU A 229 -11.11 16.57 22.02
CA GLU A 229 -10.81 15.87 23.27
C GLU A 229 -9.57 14.99 23.09
N ALA A 230 -8.53 15.22 23.90
CA ALA A 230 -7.22 14.57 23.84
C ALA A 230 -7.23 13.14 24.41
N THR A 231 -8.14 12.31 23.89
CA THR A 231 -8.32 10.92 24.31
C THR A 231 -7.17 10.02 23.83
N GLY A 232 -6.49 10.40 22.74
CA GLY A 232 -5.50 9.58 22.05
C GLY A 232 -6.10 8.43 21.24
N LYS A 233 -7.43 8.36 21.16
CA LYS A 233 -8.15 7.41 20.32
C LYS A 233 -8.34 7.99 18.93
N LEU A 234 -8.27 7.14 17.90
CA LEU A 234 -8.51 7.56 16.53
C LEU A 234 -10.03 7.62 16.27
N THR A 235 -10.58 8.82 16.17
CA THR A 235 -12.01 9.04 15.88
C THR A 235 -12.24 9.58 14.48
N ALA A 236 -13.50 9.55 14.03
CA ALA A 236 -13.91 10.11 12.74
C ALA A 236 -13.55 11.59 12.64
N LYS A 237 -13.81 12.40 13.69
CA LYS A 237 -13.41 13.81 13.73
C LYS A 237 -11.90 13.98 13.66
N SER A 238 -11.15 13.20 14.44
CA SER A 238 -9.68 13.24 14.43
C SER A 238 -9.11 12.96 13.03
N MET A 239 -9.65 11.96 12.33
CA MET A 239 -9.21 11.61 10.97
C MET A 239 -9.59 12.68 9.92
N ILE A 240 -10.77 13.29 10.04
CA ILE A 240 -11.18 14.40 9.17
C ILE A 240 -10.21 15.57 9.32
N GLU A 241 -9.91 15.97 10.56
CA GLU A 241 -8.98 17.08 10.82
C GLU A 241 -7.56 16.77 10.36
N LEU A 242 -7.07 15.54 10.58
CA LEU A 242 -5.75 15.12 10.07
C LEU A 242 -5.64 15.29 8.55
N ARG A 243 -6.66 14.86 7.81
CA ARG A 243 -6.69 14.99 6.35
C ARG A 243 -6.82 16.45 5.90
N ASN A 244 -7.59 17.27 6.62
CA ASN A 244 -7.74 18.69 6.32
C ASN A 244 -6.40 19.41 6.48
N ARG A 245 -5.75 19.27 7.65
CA ARG A 245 -4.44 19.86 7.94
C ARG A 245 -3.37 19.43 6.95
N TRP A 246 -3.35 18.14 6.59
CA TRP A 246 -2.40 17.63 5.61
C TRP A 246 -2.65 18.23 4.21
N ARG A 247 -3.91 18.41 3.80
CA ARG A 247 -4.24 19.03 2.51
C ARG A 247 -3.84 20.50 2.48
N GLU A 248 -4.10 21.25 3.56
CA GLU A 248 -3.64 22.64 3.71
C GLU A 248 -2.12 22.73 3.54
N GLN A 249 -1.36 21.85 4.20
CA GLN A 249 0.09 21.80 4.07
C GLN A 249 0.56 21.39 2.66
N GLU A 250 -0.12 20.45 1.98
CA GLU A 250 0.19 20.04 0.60
C GLU A 250 -0.09 21.16 -0.42
N GLU A 251 -1.15 21.95 -0.20
CA GLU A 251 -1.50 23.13 -0.99
C GLU A 251 -0.47 24.26 -0.81
N GLU A 252 -0.03 24.52 0.42
CA GLU A 252 1.00 25.53 0.72
C GLU A 252 2.39 25.15 0.18
N SER A 253 2.74 23.85 0.21
CA SER A 253 4.04 23.35 -0.25
C SER A 253 4.12 23.09 -1.76
N SER A 254 2.99 23.11 -2.48
CA SER A 254 2.96 22.86 -3.92
C SER A 254 3.42 24.06 -4.76
N PRO A 255 4.47 23.93 -5.60
CA PRO A 255 5.03 25.04 -6.40
C PRO A 255 4.06 25.60 -7.46
N MET A 256 3.01 24.84 -7.82
CA MET A 256 2.01 25.24 -8.81
C MET A 256 1.06 26.34 -8.30
N MET A 257 0.80 26.40 -6.98
CA MET A 257 0.01 27.47 -6.35
C MET A 257 0.86 28.70 -5.99
N ALA A 258 2.15 28.52 -5.71
CA ALA A 258 3.09 29.65 -5.53
C ALA A 258 3.16 30.53 -6.79
N VAL A 259 3.08 29.93 -7.98
CA VAL A 259 3.04 30.66 -9.26
C VAL A 259 1.67 31.32 -9.51
N SER A 260 0.56 30.65 -9.21
CA SER A 260 -0.79 31.21 -9.41
C SER A 260 -1.10 32.35 -8.43
N GLY A 261 -0.70 32.22 -7.16
CA GLY A 261 -0.84 33.28 -6.15
C GLY A 261 -0.03 34.53 -6.50
N HIS A 262 1.18 34.37 -7.05
CA HIS A 262 1.98 35.49 -7.54
C HIS A 262 1.39 36.11 -8.82
N ALA A 263 0.83 35.31 -9.72
CA ALA A 263 0.18 35.79 -10.94
C ALA A 263 -1.11 36.57 -10.63
N VAL A 264 -1.95 36.06 -9.72
CA VAL A 264 -3.19 36.69 -9.27
C VAL A 264 -2.91 37.99 -8.49
N LYS A 265 -1.91 38.02 -7.60
CA LYS A 265 -1.50 39.28 -6.94
C LYS A 265 -1.06 40.35 -7.94
N ARG A 266 -0.38 39.96 -9.03
CA ARG A 266 0.11 40.89 -10.07
C ARG A 266 -1.00 41.44 -10.96
N THR A 267 -2.04 40.65 -11.24
CA THR A 267 -3.22 41.11 -11.99
C THR A 267 -4.13 41.98 -11.12
N SER A 268 -4.37 41.60 -9.86
CA SER A 268 -5.16 42.40 -8.92
C SER A 268 -4.52 43.77 -8.63
N SER A 269 -3.18 43.85 -8.50
CA SER A 269 -2.50 45.14 -8.30
C SER A 269 -2.52 46.05 -9.54
N ARG A 270 -2.54 45.48 -10.75
CA ARG A 270 -2.64 46.23 -12.00
C ARG A 270 -4.06 46.79 -12.23
N ILE A 271 -5.09 46.03 -11.85
CA ILE A 271 -6.48 46.47 -11.94
C ILE A 271 -6.76 47.55 -10.89
N ALA A 272 -6.26 47.40 -9.66
CA ALA A 272 -6.39 48.42 -8.61
C ALA A 272 -5.70 49.76 -8.98
N GLY A 273 -4.60 49.72 -9.73
CA GLY A 273 -3.94 50.93 -10.25
C GLY A 273 -4.73 51.65 -11.35
N PHE A 274 -5.60 50.94 -12.07
CA PHE A 274 -6.44 51.49 -13.13
C PHE A 274 -7.63 52.28 -12.58
N PHE A 275 -8.17 51.88 -11.43
CA PHE A 275 -9.30 52.56 -10.77
C PHE A 275 -8.90 53.73 -9.86
N LYS A 276 -7.61 54.02 -9.71
CA LYS A 276 -7.11 55.14 -8.87
C LYS A 276 -6.71 56.38 -9.67
N ARG A 277 -7.02 56.42 -10.98
CA ARG A 277 -6.67 57.51 -11.92
C ARG A 277 -7.88 58.12 -12.66
N SER A 278 -9.10 57.93 -12.16
CA SER A 278 -10.27 58.72 -12.59
C SER A 278 -10.62 59.76 -11.55
#